data_AF-A0A2M9ZHG8-F1
#
_entry.id   AF-A0A2M9ZHG8-F1
#
_cell.length_a   1.000
_cell.length_b   1.000
_cell.length_c   1.000
_cell.angle_alpha   90.00
_cell.angle_beta   90.00
_cell.angle_gamma   90.00
#
_symmetry.space_group_name_H-M   'P 1'
#
loop_
_entity.id
_entity.type
_entity.pdbx_description
1 polymer ?
#
loop_
_entity_poly.entity_id
_entity_poly.type
_entity_poly.pdbx_seq_one_letter_code
_entity_poly.pdbx_strand_id
1 'polypeptide(L)'
;MFSFFSILLCAYFLFAAGVQYNDPDPLHWAVLYLVSAFACVLAAMGKKNLPLLHILIGMALIEIAITGDGFINWLRFGEENLITAKMTQEKPYIELGREFLGALISLIVAIWFTFRKTNTKQDATS
;
A
#
# COMPACT_ATOMS: atom_id res chain seq x y z
N MET A 1 -16.03 13.33 10.39
CA MET A 1 -15.00 13.37 11.46
C MET A 1 -13.74 12.78 10.85
N PHE A 2 -12.67 13.58 10.75
CA PHE A 2 -11.40 13.09 10.20
C PHE A 2 -10.97 11.89 11.03
N SER A 3 -10.78 10.75 10.35
CA SER A 3 -10.35 9.55 11.03
C SER A 3 -8.86 9.66 11.25
N PHE A 4 -8.45 9.91 12.49
CA PHE A 4 -7.03 9.98 12.88
C PHE A 4 -6.21 8.84 12.28
N PHE A 5 -6.77 7.62 12.28
CA PHE A 5 -6.17 6.46 11.65
C PHE A 5 -5.94 6.60 10.13
N SER A 6 -6.88 7.21 9.38
CA SER A 6 -6.70 7.47 7.95
C SER A 6 -5.60 8.50 7.68
N ILE A 7 -5.39 9.47 8.57
CA ILE A 7 -4.30 10.44 8.47
C ILE A 7 -2.95 9.74 8.71
N LEU A 8 -2.87 8.89 9.73
CA LEU A 8 -1.66 8.09 9.99
C LEU A 8 -1.30 7.19 8.81
N LEU A 9 -2.28 6.49 8.22
CA LEU A 9 -2.06 5.69 7.01
C LEU A 9 -1.61 6.54 5.82
N CYS A 10 -2.20 7.72 5.63
CA CYS A 10 -1.76 8.65 4.59
C CYS A 10 -0.29 9.04 4.76
N ALA A 11 0.11 9.42 5.98
CA ALA A 11 1.50 9.77 6.30
C ALA A 11 2.45 8.59 6.05
N TYR A 12 2.04 7.37 6.42
CA TYR A 12 2.78 6.15 6.14
C TYR A 12 3.00 5.94 4.62
N PHE A 13 1.95 6.06 3.80
CA PHE A 13 2.08 5.86 2.35
C PHE A 13 2.91 6.94 1.66
N LEU A 14 2.82 8.20 2.12
CA LEU A 14 3.68 9.27 1.64
C LEU A 14 5.15 9.02 2.00
N PHE A 15 5.41 8.55 3.22
CA PHE A 15 6.76 8.15 3.63
C PHE A 15 7.27 6.97 2.79
N ALA A 16 6.44 5.94 2.56
CA ALA A 16 6.79 4.78 1.73
C ALA A 16 7.13 5.19 0.29
N ALA A 17 6.33 6.07 -0.32
CA ALA A 17 6.62 6.65 -1.63
C ALA A 17 7.95 7.42 -1.65
N GLY A 18 8.26 8.15 -0.57
CA GLY A 18 9.52 8.86 -0.40
C GLY A 18 10.74 7.95 -0.31
N VAL A 19 10.62 6.82 0.39
CA VAL A 19 11.71 5.84 0.54
C VAL A 19 12.04 5.17 -0.81
N GLN A 20 11.03 4.98 -1.66
CA GLN A 20 11.16 4.29 -2.94
C GLN A 20 12.05 5.03 -3.96
N TYR A 21 12.30 6.34 -3.80
CA TYR A 21 13.20 7.08 -4.68
C TYR A 21 14.65 6.54 -4.70
N ASN A 22 15.03 5.74 -3.70
CA ASN A 22 16.34 5.12 -3.63
C ASN A 22 16.40 3.72 -4.29
N ASP A 23 15.27 3.22 -4.81
CA ASP A 23 15.17 1.88 -5.41
C ASP A 23 15.31 1.96 -6.94
N PRO A 24 15.77 0.88 -7.62
CA PRO A 24 16.06 0.85 -9.05
C PRO A 24 14.83 1.10 -9.93
N ASP A 25 13.64 0.68 -9.49
CA ASP A 25 12.37 0.92 -10.18
C ASP A 25 11.40 1.71 -9.27
N PRO A 26 11.54 3.04 -9.18
CA PRO A 26 10.82 3.83 -8.18
C PRO A 26 9.38 4.17 -8.57
N LEU A 27 9.09 4.20 -9.87
CA LEU A 27 7.90 4.88 -10.38
C LEU A 27 6.61 4.09 -10.15
N HIS A 28 6.60 2.78 -10.40
CA HIS A 28 5.39 1.96 -10.24
C HIS A 28 4.97 1.84 -8.77
N TRP A 29 5.93 1.60 -7.88
CA TRP A 29 5.71 1.58 -6.43
C TRP A 29 5.30 2.93 -5.87
N ALA A 30 5.94 4.02 -6.30
CA ALA A 30 5.53 5.36 -5.91
C ALA A 30 4.08 5.64 -6.33
N VAL A 31 3.66 5.21 -7.53
CA VAL A 31 2.27 5.36 -7.97
C VAL A 31 1.31 4.55 -7.08
N LEU A 32 1.62 3.30 -6.75
CA LEU A 32 0.79 2.49 -5.85
C LEU A 32 0.61 3.17 -4.49
N TYR A 33 1.70 3.66 -3.90
CA TYR A 33 1.66 4.33 -2.60
C TYR A 33 0.96 5.69 -2.65
N LEU A 34 1.16 6.48 -3.71
CA LEU A 34 0.47 7.76 -3.87
C LEU A 34 -1.04 7.58 -4.07
N VAL A 35 -1.46 6.58 -4.84
CA VAL A 35 -2.88 6.22 -4.99
C VAL A 35 -3.46 5.75 -3.65
N SER A 36 -2.69 4.98 -2.87
CA SER A 36 -3.07 4.56 -1.51
C SER A 36 -3.22 5.75 -0.54
N ALA A 37 -2.28 6.70 -0.59
CA ALA A 37 -2.34 7.95 0.18
C ALA A 37 -3.58 8.77 -0.20
N PHE A 38 -3.88 8.87 -1.50
CA PHE A 38 -5.06 9.57 -1.98
C PHE A 38 -6.37 8.91 -1.51
N ALA A 39 -6.44 7.57 -1.53
CA ALA A 39 -7.57 6.84 -0.96
C ALA A 39 -7.74 7.12 0.54
N CYS A 40 -6.63 7.24 1.28
CA CYS A 40 -6.65 7.63 2.70
C CYS A 40 -7.20 9.04 2.92
N VAL A 41 -6.83 10.01 2.06
CA VAL A 41 -7.36 11.38 2.11
C VAL A 41 -8.87 11.38 1.88
N LEU A 42 -9.36 10.68 0.85
CA LEU A 42 -10.79 10.57 0.58
C LEU A 42 -11.54 9.95 1.77
N ALA A 43 -11.00 8.88 2.34
CA ALA A 43 -11.56 8.24 3.53
C ALA A 43 -11.58 9.19 4.75
N ALA A 44 -10.54 10.01 4.93
CA ALA A 44 -10.48 11.00 5.99
C ALA A 44 -11.53 12.11 5.81
N MET A 45 -11.87 12.46 4.57
CA MET A 45 -12.98 13.35 4.21
C MET A 45 -14.37 12.68 4.31
N GLY A 46 -14.44 11.39 4.65
CA GLY A 46 -15.69 10.62 4.70
C GLY A 46 -16.24 10.24 3.32
N LYS A 47 -15.46 10.42 2.24
CA LYS A 47 -15.83 10.06 0.88
C LYS A 47 -15.38 8.62 0.59
N LYS A 48 -16.25 7.85 -0.07
CA LYS A 48 -15.93 6.51 -0.56
C LYS A 48 -15.98 6.49 -2.08
N ASN A 49 -14.84 6.21 -2.71
CA ASN A 49 -14.74 6.07 -4.16
C ASN A 49 -14.46 4.59 -4.48
N LEU A 50 -15.51 3.81 -4.72
CA LEU A 50 -15.40 2.38 -5.01
C LEU A 50 -14.56 2.08 -6.25
N PRO A 51 -14.72 2.78 -7.40
CA PRO A 51 -13.83 2.61 -8.55
C PRO A 51 -12.34 2.73 -8.21
N LEU A 52 -11.96 3.77 -7.44
CA LEU A 52 -10.57 3.96 -7.01
C LEU A 52 -10.07 2.79 -6.15
N LEU A 53 -10.90 2.32 -5.21
CA LEU A 53 -10.54 1.19 -4.34
C LEU A 53 -10.39 -0.11 -5.13
N HIS A 54 -11.24 -0.36 -6.14
CA HIS A 54 -11.11 -1.52 -7.02
C HIS A 54 -9.85 -1.46 -7.88
N ILE A 55 -9.50 -0.29 -8.41
CA ILE A 55 -8.22 -0.08 -9.11
C ILE A 55 -7.05 -0.38 -8.18
N LEU A 56 -7.08 0.16 -6.97
CA LEU A 56 -6.02 -0.05 -5.99
C LEU A 56 -5.87 -1.54 -5.59
N ILE A 57 -6.99 -2.24 -5.40
CA ILE A 57 -7.00 -3.69 -5.16
C ILE A 57 -6.37 -4.43 -6.35
N GLY A 58 -6.76 -4.07 -7.58
CA GLY A 58 -6.21 -4.68 -8.79
C GLY A 58 -4.70 -4.47 -8.92
N MET A 59 -4.22 -3.24 -8.73
CA MET A 59 -2.81 -2.92 -8.72
C MET A 59 -2.06 -3.72 -7.66
N ALA A 60 -2.54 -3.71 -6.41
CA ALA A 60 -1.88 -4.42 -5.32
C ALA A 60 -1.84 -5.94 -5.55
N LEU A 61 -2.88 -6.54 -6.14
CA LEU A 61 -2.88 -7.96 -6.48
C LEU A 61 -1.88 -8.31 -7.60
N ILE A 62 -1.74 -7.44 -8.60
CA ILE A 62 -0.75 -7.61 -9.66
C ILE A 62 0.66 -7.56 -9.06
N GLU A 63 0.95 -6.57 -8.22
CA GLU A 63 2.24 -6.43 -7.55
C GLU A 63 2.53 -7.63 -6.63
N ILE A 64 1.56 -8.10 -5.85
CA ILE A 64 1.67 -9.33 -5.03
C ILE A 64 1.99 -10.55 -5.89
N ALA A 65 1.39 -10.67 -7.07
CA ALA A 65 1.63 -11.79 -7.98
C ALA A 65 3.05 -11.73 -8.58
N ILE A 66 3.54 -10.54 -8.93
CA ILE A 66 4.89 -10.33 -9.47
C ILE A 66 5.95 -10.56 -8.39
N THR A 67 5.71 -10.07 -7.18
CA THR A 67 6.68 -10.08 -6.08
C THR A 67 6.58 -11.30 -5.16
N GLY A 68 5.54 -12.12 -5.34
CA GLY A 68 5.24 -13.27 -4.49
C GLY A 68 6.36 -14.30 -4.43
N ASP A 69 7.01 -14.60 -5.56
CA ASP A 69 8.11 -15.56 -5.60
C ASP A 69 9.31 -15.09 -4.76
N GLY A 70 9.59 -13.78 -4.74
CA GLY A 70 10.64 -13.21 -3.90
C GLY A 70 10.35 -13.36 -2.42
N PHE A 71 9.12 -13.05 -2.02
CA PHE A 71 8.69 -13.21 -0.64
C PHE A 71 8.71 -14.68 -0.20
N ILE A 72 8.28 -15.61 -1.05
CA ILE A 72 8.34 -17.06 -0.77
C ILE A 72 9.81 -17.52 -0.65
N ASN A 73 10.68 -17.06 -1.53
CA ASN A 73 12.11 -17.37 -1.46
C ASN A 73 12.75 -16.83 -0.17
N TRP A 74 12.39 -15.61 0.23
CA TRP A 74 12.81 -15.06 1.51
C TRP A 74 12.28 -15.89 2.69
N LEU A 75 11.02 -16.32 2.69
CA LEU A 75 10.48 -17.18 3.76
C LEU A 75 11.19 -18.54 3.87
N ARG A 76 11.71 -19.06 2.76
CA ARG A 76 12.36 -20.38 2.71
C ARG A 76 13.86 -20.33 3.00
N PHE A 77 14.54 -19.28 2.54
CA PHE A 77 16.00 -19.20 2.51
C PHE A 77 16.57 -17.90 3.08
N GLY A 78 15.71 -16.92 3.37
CA GLY A 78 16.12 -15.63 3.90
C GLY A 78 16.46 -15.75 5.38
N GLU A 79 17.74 -15.66 5.68
CA GLU A 79 18.21 -15.53 7.07
C GLU A 79 18.14 -14.08 7.58
N GLU A 80 17.95 -13.13 6.67
CA GLU A 80 18.06 -11.71 6.94
C GLU A 80 16.70 -11.05 7.16
N ASN A 81 16.68 -10.02 7.99
CA ASN A 81 15.47 -9.24 8.25
C ASN A 81 15.19 -8.27 7.08
N LEU A 82 14.03 -8.40 6.42
CA LEU A 82 13.61 -7.54 5.29
C LEU A 82 13.66 -6.04 5.58
N ILE A 83 13.51 -5.63 6.83
CA ILE A 83 13.44 -4.21 7.21
C ILE A 83 14.85 -3.61 7.33
N THR A 84 15.82 -4.39 7.81
CA THR A 84 17.17 -3.90 8.13
C THR A 84 18.24 -4.38 7.15
N ALA A 85 17.94 -5.41 6.36
CA ALA A 85 18.85 -5.97 5.38
C ALA A 85 19.11 -4.97 4.26
N LYS A 86 20.37 -4.88 3.83
CA LYS A 86 20.77 -4.01 2.74
C LYS A 86 20.35 -4.64 1.42
N MET A 87 19.70 -3.86 0.56
CA MET A 87 19.46 -4.27 -0.81
C MET A 87 20.80 -4.42 -1.53
N THR A 88 21.03 -5.61 -2.10
CA THR A 88 22.24 -5.94 -2.86
C THR A 88 21.82 -6.79 -4.04
N GLN A 89 22.55 -6.71 -5.17
CA GLN A 89 22.24 -7.52 -6.35
C GLN A 89 22.36 -9.03 -6.09
N GLU A 90 23.13 -9.42 -5.07
CA GLU A 90 23.27 -10.82 -4.65
C GLU A 90 22.02 -11.37 -3.94
N LYS A 91 21.13 -10.49 -3.44
CA LYS A 91 19.97 -10.85 -2.62
C LYS A 91 18.69 -10.15 -3.11
N PRO A 92 18.23 -10.46 -4.32
CA PRO A 92 17.04 -9.83 -4.92
C PRO A 92 15.75 -10.12 -4.14
N TYR A 93 15.71 -11.22 -3.38
CA TYR A 93 14.57 -11.58 -2.54
C TYR A 93 14.31 -10.59 -1.39
N ILE A 94 15.30 -9.80 -0.98
CA ILE A 94 15.12 -8.76 0.05
C ILE A 94 14.29 -7.60 -0.48
N GLU A 95 14.64 -7.11 -1.66
CA GLU A 95 13.88 -6.06 -2.36
C GLU A 95 12.47 -6.56 -2.65
N LEU A 96 12.36 -7.71 -3.32
CA LEU A 96 11.09 -8.29 -3.73
C LEU A 96 10.19 -8.65 -2.53
N GLY A 97 10.77 -9.05 -1.40
CA GLY A 97 10.05 -9.29 -0.15
C GLY A 97 9.51 -8.00 0.48
N ARG A 98 10.27 -6.90 0.47
CA ARG A 98 9.82 -5.58 0.97
C ARG A 98 8.67 -5.04 0.13
N GLU A 99 8.83 -5.13 -1.18
CA GLU A 99 7.85 -4.75 -2.18
C GLU A 99 6.53 -5.51 -2.02
N PHE A 100 6.61 -6.84 -1.85
CA PHE A 100 5.45 -7.68 -1.56
C PHE A 100 4.70 -7.21 -0.31
N LEU A 101 5.42 -6.91 0.78
CA LEU A 101 4.83 -6.43 2.02
C LEU A 101 4.15 -5.06 1.84
N GLY A 102 4.76 -4.17 1.05
CA GLY A 102 4.18 -2.87 0.69
C GLY A 102 2.87 -3.00 -0.10
N ALA A 103 2.85 -3.89 -1.10
CA ALA A 103 1.65 -4.24 -1.86
C ALA A 103 0.56 -4.83 -0.96
N LEU A 104 0.93 -5.75 -0.06
CA LEU A 104 0.01 -6.39 0.89
C LEU A 104 -0.64 -5.37 1.84
N ILE A 105 0.13 -4.42 2.38
CA ILE A 105 -0.41 -3.35 3.22
C ILE A 105 -1.40 -2.49 2.41
N SER A 106 -1.05 -2.13 1.18
CA SER A 106 -1.91 -1.35 0.28
C SER A 106 -3.23 -2.07 0.00
N LEU A 107 -3.18 -3.39 -0.25
CA LEU A 107 -4.35 -4.25 -0.45
C LEU A 107 -5.25 -4.28 0.79
N ILE A 108 -4.68 -4.52 1.98
CA ILE A 108 -5.43 -4.59 3.24
C ILE A 108 -6.15 -3.26 3.50
N VAL A 109 -5.47 -2.13 3.30
CA VAL A 109 -6.06 -0.80 3.48
C VAL A 109 -7.20 -0.57 2.49
N ALA A 110 -7.03 -0.92 1.21
CA ALA A 110 -8.06 -0.76 0.18
C ALA A 110 -9.31 -1.59 0.48
N ILE A 111 -9.13 -2.85 0.90
CA ILE A 111 -10.21 -3.73 1.33
C ILE A 111 -10.90 -3.16 2.56
N TRP A 112 -10.14 -2.72 3.56
CA TRP A 112 -10.70 -2.14 4.78
C TRP A 112 -11.58 -0.92 4.47
N PHE A 113 -11.12 0.01 3.62
CA PHE A 113 -11.93 1.15 3.19
C PHE A 113 -13.16 0.77 2.37
N THR A 114 -13.13 -0.36 1.66
CA THR A 114 -14.27 -0.87 0.91
C THR A 114 -15.41 -1.31 1.85
N PHE A 115 -15.06 -2.02 2.93
CA PHE A 115 -16.01 -2.52 3.92
C PHE A 115 -16.35 -1.53 5.03
N ARG A 116 -15.56 -0.46 5.18
CA ARG A 116 -15.82 0.58 6.16
C ARG A 116 -17.16 1.27 5.85
N LYS A 117 -18.11 1.18 6.77
CA LYS A 117 -19.35 1.97 6.70
C LYS A 117 -18.99 3.45 6.80
N THR A 118 -19.23 4.19 5.72
CA THR A 118 -19.20 5.65 5.75
C THR A 118 -20.50 6.11 6.40
N ASN A 119 -20.41 6.78 7.55
CA ASN A 119 -21.51 7.56 8.10
C ASN A 119 -21.69 8.82 7.24
N THR A 120 -22.09 8.64 5.98
CA THR A 120 -22.58 9.73 5.16
C THR A 120 -23.93 10.10 5.73
N LYS A 121 -23.95 11.05 6.68
CA LYS A 121 -25.18 11.57 7.24
C LYS A 121 -26.07 12.06 6.09
N GLN A 122 -27.36 11.78 6.26
CA GLN A 122 -28.48 12.41 5.60
C GLN A 122 -28.33 13.94 5.60
N ASP A 123 -27.73 14.52 4.56
CA ASP A 123 -27.79 15.96 4.30
C ASP A 123 -28.37 16.20 2.89
N ALA A 124 -29.37 15.37 2.51
CA ALA A 124 -30.16 15.53 1.28
C ALA A 124 -31.66 15.79 1.57
N THR A 125 -31.99 16.22 2.78
CA THR A 125 -33.32 16.71 3.17
C THR A 125 -33.19 17.86 4.16
N SER A 126 -32.96 19.07 3.65
CA SER A 126 -33.35 20.33 4.28
C SER A 126 -33.72 21.32 3.20
#